data_AF-A0A915E6U8-F1
#
_entry.id   AF-A0A915E6U8-F1
#
_cell.length_a   1.000
_cell.length_b   1.000
_cell.length_c   1.000
_cell.angle_alpha   90.00
_cell.angle_beta   90.00
_cell.angle_gamma   90.00
#
_symmetry.space_group_name_H-M   'P 1'
#
loop_
_entity.id
_entity.type
_entity.pdbx_description
1 polymer ?
#
loop_
_entity_poly.entity_id
_entity_poly.type
_entity_poly.pdbx_seq_one_letter_code
_entity_poly.pdbx_strand_id
1 'polypeptide(L)'
;MFFASIRYSSNNSKQTFALHTNLKVIFCGGSFFYVLHALCNFMLHFKYSVFYIFDLSNPCSYSMVTWECVLIRSPIVSSNVGFTFFHLVLFVERSCAFLYVKTYERLSTKAGGFAVFVMISSSWAYTFYLYYTEEFTVMKSFCNLNSIYNVNKTQFMNNFLLAIDVLVTLADFLLRKLIHWQKKR
;
A
#
# COMPACT_ATOMS: atom_id res chain seq x y z
N MET A 1 -12.97 -13.39 -3.66
CA MET A 1 -12.62 -12.91 -2.31
C MET A 1 -13.53 -13.62 -1.30
N PHE A 2 -13.12 -14.77 -0.74
CA PHE A 2 -13.88 -15.42 0.34
C PHE A 2 -13.41 -14.83 1.66
N PHE A 3 -14.26 -14.03 2.32
CA PHE A 3 -14.06 -13.68 3.72
C PHE A 3 -14.07 -14.98 4.53
N ALA A 4 -13.17 -15.10 5.50
CA ALA A 4 -13.25 -16.15 6.50
C ALA A 4 -14.59 -15.99 7.21
N SER A 5 -15.61 -16.70 6.73
CA SER A 5 -16.86 -16.89 7.43
C SER A 5 -16.52 -17.68 8.69
N ILE A 6 -16.38 -16.95 9.80
CA ILE A 6 -16.56 -17.53 11.11
C ILE A 6 -17.99 -18.07 11.08
N ARG A 7 -18.16 -19.39 10.99
CA ARG A 7 -19.48 -20.01 11.13
C ARG A 7 -19.93 -19.72 12.55
N TYR A 8 -20.76 -18.69 12.72
CA TYR A 8 -21.67 -18.65 13.84
C TYR A 8 -22.59 -19.86 13.71
N SER A 9 -22.28 -20.92 14.44
CA SER A 9 -23.21 -22.00 14.72
C SER A 9 -24.25 -21.45 15.70
N SER A 10 -25.17 -20.66 15.20
CA SER A 10 -26.40 -20.31 15.91
C SER A 10 -27.54 -20.37 14.90
N ASN A 11 -28.47 -21.28 15.18
CA ASN A 11 -29.73 -21.45 14.47
C ASN A 11 -30.49 -20.12 14.43
N ASN A 12 -30.36 -19.34 13.35
CA ASN A 12 -31.45 -18.65 12.66
C ASN A 12 -30.92 -17.65 11.62
N SER A 13 -31.27 -17.92 10.37
CA SER A 13 -31.57 -17.01 9.25
C SER A 13 -31.22 -15.52 9.41
N LYS A 14 -29.93 -15.18 9.23
CA LYS A 14 -29.41 -14.07 8.42
C LYS A 14 -27.90 -14.01 8.67
N GLN A 15 -27.13 -14.77 7.88
CA GLN A 15 -25.67 -14.62 7.82
C GLN A 15 -25.36 -13.29 7.11
N THR A 16 -25.48 -12.17 7.83
CA THR A 16 -24.79 -10.96 7.40
C THR A 16 -23.30 -11.20 7.63
N PHE A 17 -22.51 -11.11 6.57
CA PHE A 17 -21.05 -11.12 6.64
C PHE A 17 -20.59 -9.88 7.41
N ALA A 18 -20.63 -9.92 8.74
CA ALA A 18 -20.13 -8.86 9.58
C ALA A 18 -18.59 -8.89 9.50
N LEU A 19 -18.02 -7.98 8.72
CA LEU A 19 -16.58 -7.74 8.70
C LEU A 19 -16.12 -7.41 10.13
N HIS A 20 -15.07 -8.09 10.60
CA HIS A 20 -14.46 -7.76 11.90
C HIS A 20 -13.99 -6.30 11.93
N THR A 21 -14.14 -5.64 13.06
CA THR A 21 -13.90 -4.18 13.15
C THR A 21 -12.44 -3.82 12.84
N ASN A 22 -11.47 -4.66 13.21
CA ASN A 22 -10.06 -4.46 12.83
C ASN A 22 -9.87 -4.44 11.32
N LEU A 23 -10.52 -5.38 10.62
CA LEU A 23 -10.44 -5.47 9.17
C LEU A 23 -11.05 -4.22 8.50
N LYS A 24 -12.15 -3.66 9.03
CA LYS A 24 -12.72 -2.39 8.55
C LYS A 24 -11.73 -1.23 8.67
N VAL A 25 -11.04 -1.12 9.82
CA VAL A 25 -10.03 -0.09 10.06
C VAL A 25 -8.86 -0.24 9.09
N ILE A 26 -8.39 -1.48 8.88
CA ILE A 26 -7.32 -1.77 7.91
C ILE A 26 -7.74 -1.37 6.49
N PHE A 27 -8.95 -1.73 6.06
CA PHE A 27 -9.49 -1.30 4.76
C PHE A 27 -9.58 0.22 4.63
N CYS A 28 -9.99 0.93 5.67
CA CYS A 28 -9.99 2.39 5.68
C CYS A 28 -8.58 2.95 5.45
N GLY A 29 -7.56 2.37 6.11
CA GLY A 29 -6.16 2.72 5.89
C GLY A 29 -5.66 2.42 4.47
N GLY A 30 -6.07 1.28 3.88
CA GLY A 30 -5.76 0.96 2.48
C GLY A 30 -6.41 1.93 1.49
N SER A 31 -7.68 2.30 1.72
CA SER A 31 -8.40 3.29 0.91
C SER A 31 -7.75 4.67 0.97
N PHE A 32 -7.17 5.06 2.11
CA PHE A 32 -6.40 6.30 2.22
C PHE A 32 -5.23 6.34 1.23
N PHE A 33 -4.43 5.27 1.14
CA PHE A 33 -3.34 5.19 0.15
C PHE A 33 -3.85 5.25 -1.29
N TYR A 34 -4.98 4.60 -1.58
CA TYR A 34 -5.60 4.64 -2.90
C TYR A 34 -6.03 6.06 -3.29
N VAL A 35 -6.73 6.77 -2.41
CA VAL A 35 -7.16 8.16 -2.66
C VAL A 35 -5.94 9.06 -2.83
N LEU A 36 -4.94 8.94 -1.95
CA LEU A 36 -3.71 9.72 -2.03
C LEU A 36 -2.96 9.48 -3.35
N HIS A 37 -2.84 8.21 -3.76
CA HIS A 37 -2.21 7.82 -5.03
C HIS A 37 -2.96 8.40 -6.23
N ALA A 38 -4.28 8.27 -6.25
CA ALA A 38 -5.12 8.77 -7.33
C ALA A 38 -5.05 10.29 -7.46
N LEU A 39 -5.16 11.02 -6.35
CA LEU A 39 -5.06 12.48 -6.33
C LEU A 39 -3.69 12.96 -6.82
N CYS A 40 -2.60 12.38 -6.32
CA CYS A 40 -1.26 12.81 -6.71
C CYS A 40 -0.94 12.47 -8.17
N ASN A 41 -1.38 11.32 -8.68
CA ASN A 41 -1.25 11.02 -10.12
C ASN A 41 -2.08 11.97 -10.98
N PHE A 42 -3.33 12.27 -10.56
CA PHE A 42 -4.15 13.25 -11.26
C PHE A 42 -3.46 14.61 -11.34
N MET A 43 -2.92 15.11 -10.21
CA MET A 43 -2.18 16.38 -10.17
C MET A 43 -0.93 16.34 -11.06
N LEU A 44 -0.18 15.24 -11.05
CA LEU A 44 1.00 15.07 -11.90
C LEU A 44 0.64 15.12 -13.39
N HIS A 45 -0.38 14.35 -13.81
CA HIS A 45 -0.86 14.34 -15.19
C HIS A 45 -1.46 15.67 -15.59
N PHE A 46 -2.24 16.32 -14.72
CA PHE A 46 -2.79 17.64 -14.96
C PHE A 46 -1.68 18.67 -15.20
N LYS A 47 -0.64 18.69 -14.34
CA LYS A 47 0.51 19.58 -14.52
C LYS A 47 1.19 19.35 -15.88
N TYR A 48 1.48 18.09 -16.23
CA TYR A 48 2.07 17.76 -17.53
C TYR A 48 1.20 18.19 -18.72
N SER A 49 -0.11 17.97 -18.66
CA SER A 49 -1.04 18.38 -19.72
C SER A 49 -1.09 19.91 -19.88
N VAL A 50 -1.10 20.65 -18.78
CA VAL A 50 -1.06 22.13 -18.81
C VAL A 50 0.22 22.61 -19.47
N PHE A 51 1.39 22.12 -19.04
CA PHE A 51 2.67 22.49 -19.67
C PHE A 51 2.70 22.16 -21.16
N TYR A 52 2.23 20.97 -21.54
CA TYR A 52 2.17 20.55 -22.93
C TYR A 52 1.31 21.49 -23.80
N ILE A 53 0.19 21.99 -23.28
CA ILE A 53 -0.71 22.89 -24.02
C ILE A 53 -0.13 24.30 -24.17
N PHE A 54 0.48 24.85 -23.11
CA PHE A 54 0.92 26.25 -23.11
C PHE A 54 2.33 26.47 -23.70
N ASP A 55 3.20 25.46 -23.66
CA ASP A 55 4.61 25.58 -24.08
C ASP A 55 4.91 24.66 -25.29
N LEU A 56 4.03 24.64 -26.29
CA LEU A 56 4.16 23.83 -27.52
C LEU A 56 5.47 24.08 -28.31
N SER A 57 6.15 25.20 -28.06
CA SER A 57 7.28 25.67 -28.88
C SER A 57 8.65 25.14 -28.46
N ASN A 58 8.83 24.62 -27.23
CA ASN A 58 10.14 24.14 -26.75
C ASN A 58 10.01 22.89 -25.87
N PRO A 59 10.19 21.66 -26.41
CA PRO A 59 10.10 20.44 -25.60
C PRO A 59 11.21 20.32 -24.54
N CYS A 60 12.27 21.12 -24.64
CA CYS A 60 13.37 21.17 -23.68
C CYS A 60 13.13 22.16 -22.51
N SER A 61 12.07 22.97 -22.53
CA SER A 61 11.77 23.93 -21.44
C SER A 61 11.01 23.29 -20.27
N TYR A 62 10.57 22.03 -20.38
CA TYR A 62 9.84 21.32 -19.34
C TYR A 62 10.74 20.83 -18.19
N SER A 63 11.55 21.72 -17.61
CA SER A 63 12.31 21.40 -16.40
C SER A 63 11.48 21.68 -15.16
N MET A 64 11.41 20.72 -14.23
CA MET A 64 10.90 20.95 -12.88
C MET A 64 12.03 20.93 -11.87
N VAL A 65 11.91 21.77 -10.85
CA VAL A 65 12.84 21.72 -9.71
C VAL A 65 12.60 20.42 -8.94
N THR A 66 13.69 19.78 -8.49
CA THR A 66 13.62 18.45 -7.85
C THR A 66 12.70 18.42 -6.64
N TRP A 67 12.63 19.48 -5.81
CA TRP A 67 11.71 19.51 -4.67
C TRP A 67 10.23 19.44 -5.07
N GLU A 68 9.82 20.09 -6.17
CA GLU A 68 8.44 20.02 -6.67
C GLU A 68 8.10 18.60 -7.09
N CYS A 69 9.06 17.94 -7.76
CA CYS A 69 8.91 16.57 -8.18
C CYS A 69 8.79 15.63 -6.98
N VAL A 70 9.67 15.77 -5.99
CA VAL A 70 9.64 14.95 -4.77
C VAL A 70 8.35 15.16 -4.00
N LEU A 71 7.82 16.39 -3.93
CA LEU A 71 6.55 16.68 -3.25
C LEU A 71 5.37 15.92 -3.87
N ILE A 72 5.31 15.82 -5.21
CA ILE A 72 4.24 15.11 -5.92
C ILE A 72 4.47 13.59 -5.94
N ARG A 73 5.73 13.15 -6.10
CA ARG A 73 6.09 11.73 -6.22
C ARG A 73 6.13 11.01 -4.88
N SER A 74 6.52 11.67 -3.80
CA SER A 74 6.65 11.02 -2.48
C SER A 74 5.34 10.37 -2.02
N PRO A 75 4.16 11.02 -2.13
CA PRO A 75 2.89 10.36 -1.81
C PRO A 75 2.59 9.15 -2.71
N ILE A 76 2.91 9.22 -4.00
CA ILE A 76 2.70 8.12 -4.95
C ILE A 76 3.55 6.90 -4.57
N VAL A 77 4.83 7.14 -4.26
CA VAL A 77 5.77 6.10 -3.79
C VAL A 77 5.33 5.52 -2.47
N SER A 78 4.98 6.37 -1.50
CA SER A 78 4.48 5.95 -0.19
C SER A 78 3.22 5.10 -0.34
N SER A 79 2.30 5.45 -1.25
CA SER A 79 1.12 4.62 -1.52
C SER A 79 1.45 3.26 -2.13
N ASN A 80 2.40 3.19 -3.07
CA ASN A 80 2.82 1.91 -3.66
C ASN A 80 3.39 0.96 -2.61
N VAL A 81 4.27 1.49 -1.75
CA VAL A 81 4.85 0.76 -0.61
C VAL A 81 3.75 0.39 0.40
N GLY A 82 2.83 1.32 0.64
CA GLY A 82 1.66 1.14 1.48
C GLY A 82 0.78 -0.02 1.01
N PHE A 83 0.63 -0.26 -0.30
CA PHE A 83 -0.12 -1.41 -0.83
C PHE A 83 0.54 -2.75 -0.51
N THR A 84 1.87 -2.86 -0.60
CA THR A 84 2.60 -4.07 -0.20
C THR A 84 2.42 -4.33 1.30
N PHE A 85 2.58 -3.31 2.15
CA PHE A 85 2.35 -3.47 3.59
C PHE A 85 0.88 -3.72 3.94
N PHE A 86 -0.06 -3.14 3.21
CA PHE A 86 -1.49 -3.43 3.35
C PHE A 86 -1.78 -4.90 3.06
N HIS A 87 -1.18 -5.45 1.99
CA HIS A 87 -1.31 -6.86 1.64
C HIS A 87 -0.76 -7.77 2.74
N LEU A 88 0.43 -7.45 3.26
CA LEU A 88 1.04 -8.16 4.39
C LEU A 88 0.15 -8.10 5.65
N VAL A 89 -0.34 -6.91 6.02
CA VAL A 89 -1.22 -6.71 7.18
C VAL A 89 -2.50 -7.52 7.01
N LEU A 90 -3.13 -7.51 5.84
CA LEU A 90 -4.32 -8.32 5.55
C LEU A 90 -4.06 -9.82 5.71
N PHE A 91 -2.90 -10.30 5.26
CA PHE A 91 -2.51 -11.70 5.42
C PHE A 91 -2.31 -12.06 6.90
N VAL A 92 -1.60 -11.22 7.66
CA VAL A 92 -1.40 -11.42 9.11
C VAL A 92 -2.73 -11.43 9.84
N GLU A 93 -3.63 -10.50 9.50
CA GLU A 93 -5.00 -10.45 10.04
C GLU A 93 -5.69 -11.80 9.84
N ARG A 94 -5.81 -12.25 8.59
CA ARG A 94 -6.49 -13.50 8.24
C ARG A 94 -5.86 -14.72 8.90
N SER A 95 -4.53 -14.74 8.98
CA SER A 95 -3.78 -15.82 9.64
C SER A 95 -4.08 -15.86 11.13
N CYS A 96 -4.13 -14.71 11.80
CA CYS A 96 -4.51 -14.60 13.22
C CYS A 96 -5.96 -15.02 13.44
N ALA A 97 -6.89 -14.58 12.58
CA ALA A 97 -8.29 -14.98 12.65
C ALA A 97 -8.48 -16.49 12.46
N PHE A 98 -7.67 -17.12 11.59
CA PHE A 98 -7.72 -18.56 11.35
C PHE A 98 -7.09 -19.38 12.49
N LEU A 99 -5.89 -19.02 12.94
CA LEU A 99 -5.13 -19.79 13.93
C LEU A 99 -5.62 -19.57 15.38
N TYR A 100 -6.10 -18.37 15.69
CA TYR A 100 -6.38 -17.95 17.07
C TYR A 100 -7.79 -17.38 17.23
N VAL A 101 -8.81 -18.06 16.69
CA VAL A 101 -10.21 -17.60 16.68
C VAL A 101 -10.67 -17.01 18.02
N LYS A 102 -10.49 -17.74 19.13
CA LYS A 102 -10.94 -17.31 20.47
C LYS A 102 -10.26 -16.04 20.97
N THR A 103 -8.97 -15.88 20.68
CA THR A 103 -8.20 -14.69 21.07
C THR A 103 -8.52 -13.52 20.15
N TYR A 104 -8.72 -13.81 18.87
CA TYR A 104 -9.06 -12.84 17.83
C TYR A 104 -10.41 -12.17 18.09
N GLU A 105 -11.43 -12.91 18.51
CA GLU A 105 -12.74 -12.36 18.89
C GLU A 105 -12.68 -11.42 20.11
N ARG A 106 -11.67 -11.60 20.98
CA ARG A 106 -11.42 -10.71 22.13
C ARG A 106 -10.54 -9.52 21.77
N LEU A 107 -9.97 -9.50 20.58
CA LEU A 107 -9.02 -8.49 20.16
C LEU A 107 -9.77 -7.18 19.86
N SER A 108 -9.46 -6.14 20.63
CA SER A 108 -10.04 -4.81 20.46
C SER A 108 -9.65 -4.16 19.12
N THR A 109 -10.40 -3.12 18.73
CA THR A 109 -10.15 -2.25 17.57
C THR A 109 -8.75 -1.61 17.54
N LYS A 110 -8.10 -1.55 18.71
CA LYS A 110 -6.74 -1.03 18.88
C LYS A 110 -5.70 -1.76 18.03
N ALA A 111 -5.87 -3.06 17.80
CA ALA A 111 -4.94 -3.84 16.99
C ALA A 111 -4.97 -3.42 15.51
N GLY A 112 -6.16 -3.20 14.95
CA GLY A 112 -6.32 -2.68 13.58
C GLY A 112 -5.73 -1.27 13.45
N GLY A 113 -5.97 -0.39 14.44
CA GLY A 113 -5.40 0.94 14.48
C GLY A 113 -3.87 0.93 14.52
N PHE A 114 -3.28 0.08 15.36
CA PHE A 114 -1.83 -0.11 15.43
C PHE A 114 -1.24 -0.61 14.10
N ALA A 115 -1.90 -1.58 13.45
CA ALA A 115 -1.46 -2.09 12.14
C ALA A 115 -1.48 -0.99 11.07
N VAL A 116 -2.52 -0.15 11.04
CA VAL A 116 -2.60 1.00 10.11
C VAL A 116 -1.50 2.02 10.41
N PHE A 117 -1.25 2.32 11.69
CA PHE A 117 -0.17 3.22 12.08
C PHE A 117 1.20 2.73 11.64
N VAL A 118 1.50 1.43 11.83
CA VAL A 118 2.76 0.81 11.39
C VAL A 118 2.87 0.86 9.87
N MET A 119 1.80 0.55 9.15
CA MET A 119 1.75 0.58 7.69
C MET A 119 2.03 1.99 7.14
N ILE A 120 1.39 3.03 7.68
CA ILE A 120 1.62 4.43 7.29
C ILE A 120 3.04 4.87 7.64
N SER A 121 3.49 4.61 8.87
CA SER A 121 4.80 5.07 9.32
C SER A 121 5.93 4.41 8.52
N SER A 122 5.81 3.11 8.23
CA SER A 122 6.79 2.38 7.42
C SER A 122 6.83 2.83 5.96
N SER A 123 5.68 3.14 5.34
CA SER A 123 5.65 3.63 3.96
C SER A 123 6.28 5.02 3.82
N TRP A 124 6.04 5.91 4.79
CA TRP A 124 6.69 7.23 4.84
C TRP A 124 8.17 7.14 5.18
N ALA A 125 8.56 6.28 6.11
CA ALA A 125 9.98 6.03 6.43
C ALA A 125 10.75 5.50 5.22
N TYR A 126 10.16 4.58 4.46
CA TYR A 126 10.73 4.09 3.21
C TYR A 126 10.90 5.22 2.18
N THR A 127 9.88 6.06 2.02
CA THR A 127 9.92 7.18 1.07
C THR A 127 10.96 8.23 1.47
N PHE A 128 11.04 8.56 2.76
CA PHE A 128 12.08 9.42 3.31
C PHE A 128 13.47 8.81 3.07
N TYR A 129 13.64 7.52 3.32
CA TYR A 129 14.88 6.81 3.04
C TYR A 129 15.26 6.90 1.56
N LEU A 130 14.32 6.84 0.61
CA LEU A 130 14.65 7.00 -0.81
C LEU A 130 15.13 8.41 -1.17
N TYR A 131 14.52 9.45 -0.61
CA TYR A 131 14.73 10.83 -1.06
C TYR A 131 15.65 11.70 -0.18
N TYR A 132 16.08 11.24 1.00
CA TYR A 132 16.91 12.09 1.89
C TYR A 132 18.28 12.48 1.30
N THR A 133 18.77 11.75 0.28
CA THR A 133 20.05 12.03 -0.40
C THR A 133 19.91 12.82 -1.69
N GLU A 134 18.70 13.24 -2.08
CA GLU A 134 18.49 13.99 -3.32
C GLU A 134 18.86 15.47 -3.17
N GLU A 135 19.46 16.04 -4.22
CA GLU A 135 19.68 17.48 -4.33
C GLU A 135 18.40 18.18 -4.79
N PHE A 136 17.77 18.93 -3.88
CA PHE A 136 16.45 19.53 -4.09
C PHE A 136 16.42 20.71 -5.06
N THR A 137 17.56 21.32 -5.37
CA THR A 137 17.69 22.53 -6.19
C THR A 137 17.95 22.26 -7.67
N VAL A 138 18.27 21.01 -8.03
CA VAL A 138 18.60 20.65 -9.41
C VAL A 138 17.35 20.64 -10.28
N MET A 139 17.45 21.23 -11.47
CA MET A 139 16.43 21.18 -12.52
C MET A 139 16.46 19.82 -13.23
N LYS A 140 15.32 19.15 -13.33
CA LYS A 140 15.16 17.86 -14.03
C LYS A 140 14.19 18.01 -15.19
N SER A 141 14.57 17.57 -16.39
CA SER A 141 13.71 17.58 -17.59
C SER A 141 12.48 16.67 -17.45
N PHE A 142 12.55 15.67 -16.57
CA PHE A 142 11.42 14.80 -16.24
C PHE A 142 11.37 14.57 -14.74
N CYS A 143 10.16 14.58 -14.19
CA CYS A 143 9.92 14.19 -12.80
C CYS A 143 9.94 12.67 -12.69
N ASN A 144 11.13 12.08 -12.90
CA ASN A 144 11.36 10.65 -12.75
C ASN A 144 11.67 10.32 -11.30
N LEU A 145 11.22 9.13 -10.88
CA LEU A 145 11.58 8.59 -9.56
C LEU A 145 13.09 8.35 -9.44
N ASN A 146 13.72 7.97 -10.54
CA ASN A 146 15.11 7.54 -10.56
C ASN A 146 16.03 8.68 -10.99
N SER A 147 17.05 8.94 -10.18
CA SER A 147 18.24 9.71 -10.48
C SER A 147 19.45 8.78 -10.51
N ILE A 148 20.58 9.28 -11.00
CA ILE A 148 21.86 8.56 -10.96
C ILE A 148 22.23 8.21 -9.49
N TYR A 149 21.79 9.01 -8.53
CA TYR A 149 22.09 8.84 -7.12
C TYR A 149 21.21 7.80 -6.42
N ASN A 150 19.96 7.62 -6.86
CA ASN A 150 19.00 6.76 -6.17
C ASN A 150 18.60 5.49 -6.94
N VAL A 151 19.01 5.32 -8.21
CA VAL A 151 18.55 4.20 -9.06
C VAL A 151 18.80 2.83 -8.44
N ASN A 152 20.01 2.57 -7.94
CA ASN A 152 20.37 1.30 -7.31
C ASN A 152 19.56 1.05 -6.04
N LYS A 153 19.33 2.12 -5.27
CA LYS A 153 18.56 2.08 -4.02
C LYS A 153 17.09 1.78 -4.28
N THR A 154 16.49 2.48 -5.25
CA THR A 154 15.11 2.25 -5.68
C THR A 154 14.93 0.84 -6.24
N GLN A 155 15.86 0.35 -7.06
CA GLN A 155 15.79 -1.00 -7.61
C GLN A 155 15.88 -2.08 -6.52
N PHE A 156 16.86 -1.96 -5.61
CA PHE A 156 17.00 -2.89 -4.50
C PHE A 156 15.73 -2.93 -3.65
N MET A 157 15.19 -1.75 -3.31
CA MET A 157 14.02 -1.64 -2.45
C MET A 157 12.74 -2.13 -3.14
N ASN A 158 12.57 -1.90 -4.44
CA ASN A 158 11.47 -2.47 -5.22
C ASN A 158 11.56 -4.01 -5.31
N ASN A 159 12.76 -4.56 -5.49
CA ASN A 159 12.97 -6.02 -5.47
C ASN A 159 12.62 -6.61 -4.11
N PHE A 160 12.95 -5.90 -3.02
CA PHE A 160 12.58 -6.31 -1.67
C PHE A 160 11.06 -6.31 -1.45
N LEU A 161 10.35 -5.26 -1.87
CA LEU A 161 8.89 -5.20 -1.80
C LEU A 161 8.24 -6.30 -2.63
N LEU A 162 8.74 -6.55 -3.84
CA LEU A 162 8.27 -7.64 -4.69
C LEU A 162 8.45 -9.00 -4.01
N ALA A 163 9.59 -9.23 -3.35
CA ALA A 163 9.82 -10.46 -2.60
C ALA A 163 8.79 -10.64 -1.47
N ILE A 164 8.47 -9.56 -0.74
CA ILE A 164 7.41 -9.57 0.28
C ILE A 164 6.08 -9.95 -0.35
N ASP A 165 5.67 -9.29 -1.44
CA ASP A 165 4.38 -9.55 -2.09
C ASP A 165 4.27 -10.99 -2.62
N VAL A 166 5.35 -11.54 -3.19
CA VAL A 166 5.40 -12.94 -3.63
C VAL A 166 5.23 -13.89 -2.44
N LEU A 167 5.97 -13.67 -1.34
CA LEU A 167 5.88 -14.50 -0.14
C LEU A 167 4.49 -14.45 0.49
N VAL A 168 3.91 -13.26 0.61
CA VAL A 168 2.56 -13.05 1.16
C VAL A 168 1.51 -13.72 0.27
N THR A 169 1.63 -13.60 -1.06
CA THR A 169 0.71 -14.24 -2.01
C THR A 169 0.76 -15.76 -1.90
N LEU A 170 1.96 -16.34 -1.83
CA LEU A 170 2.15 -17.78 -1.64
C LEU A 170 1.56 -18.24 -0.29
N ALA A 171 1.78 -17.46 0.77
CA ALA A 171 1.25 -17.77 2.09
C ALA A 171 -0.28 -17.68 2.14
N ASP A 172 -0.91 -16.68 1.52
CA ASP A 172 -2.38 -16.57 1.43
C ASP A 172 -2.96 -17.75 0.62
N PHE A 173 -2.27 -18.19 -0.45
CA PHE A 173 -2.67 -19.38 -1.21
C PHE A 173 -2.62 -20.66 -0.37
N LEU A 174 -1.53 -20.88 0.38
CA LEU A 174 -1.38 -22.03 1.27
C LEU A 174 -2.44 -22.02 2.39
N LEU A 175 -2.68 -20.85 3.00
CA LEU A 175 -3.70 -20.67 4.04
C LEU A 175 -5.09 -21.05 3.51
N ARG A 176 -5.45 -20.62 2.29
CA ARG A 176 -6.72 -20.98 1.65
C ARG A 176 -6.84 -22.48 1.43
N LYS A 177 -5.77 -23.15 0.98
CA LYS A 177 -5.78 -24.61 0.82
C LYS A 177 -5.98 -25.34 2.15
N LEU A 178 -5.32 -24.89 3.22
CA LEU A 178 -5.47 -25.45 4.56
C LEU A 178 -6.90 -25.33 5.08
N ILE A 179 -7.51 -24.13 4.94
CA ILE A 179 -8.91 -23.90 5.30
C ILE A 179 -9.86 -24.84 4.55
N HIS A 180 -9.64 -25.01 3.24
CA HIS A 180 -10.48 -25.89 2.42
C HIS A 180 -10.36 -27.36 2.85
N TRP A 181 -9.15 -27.80 3.17
CA TRP A 181 -8.92 -29.18 3.59
C TRP A 181 -9.54 -29.48 4.96
N GLN A 182 -9.48 -28.54 5.91
CA GLN A 182 -10.15 -28.68 7.20
C GLN A 182 -11.68 -28.77 7.08
N LYS A 183 -12.29 -28.11 6.08
CA LYS A 183 -13.74 -28.19 5.85
C LYS A 183 -14.21 -29.53 5.27
N LYS A 184 -13.31 -30.35 4.72
CA LYS A 184 -13.63 -31.66 4.16
C LYS A 184 -13.56 -32.80 5.18
N ARG A 185 -12.88 -32.58 6.30
CA ARG A 185 -12.86 -33.50 7.45
C ARG A 185 -14.06 -33.22 8.34
#